data_AF-A0A4Q3UKA6-F1
#
_entry.id   AF-A0A4Q3UKA6-F1
#
_cell.length_a   1.000
_cell.length_b   1.000
_cell.length_c   1.000
_cell.angle_alpha   90.00
_cell.angle_beta   90.00
_cell.angle_gamma   90.00
#
_symmetry.space_group_name_H-M   'P 1'
#
loop_
_entity.id
_entity.type
_entity.pdbx_description
1 polymer ?
#
loop_
_entity_poly.entity_id
_entity_poly.type
_entity_poly.pdbx_seq_one_letter_code
_entity_poly.pdbx_strand_id
1 'polypeptide(L)'
;MALPAIFKLLVETAATDAVLKNLKKIWAKSPWARDPNKVNEVERRIDDLSHEMGRLARNLVPEAVAPEVKRRLDRFERELLELGLPAEAATELRVSVGEALQTTVLEPITEARRLQNRIETLEKENLDAEKRLVALEPLAVRTLEAERRAAAAQTMASIALGAAGIAVVATLLMAILHR
;
A
#
# COMPACT_ATOMS: atom_id res chain seq x y z
N MET A 1 -1.34 2.86 -14.08
CA MET A 1 -0.27 1.86 -13.83
C MET A 1 1.15 2.47 -13.69
N ALA A 2 1.34 3.78 -13.42
CA ALA A 2 2.68 4.42 -13.43
C ALA A 2 3.40 4.50 -12.06
N LEU A 3 2.68 4.34 -10.95
CA LEU A 3 3.21 4.41 -9.58
C LEU A 3 4.34 3.39 -9.26
N PRO A 4 4.28 2.12 -9.71
CA PRO A 4 5.32 1.14 -9.41
C PRO A 4 6.67 1.50 -10.04
N ALA A 5 6.65 2.09 -11.25
CA ALA A 5 7.86 2.39 -12.00
C ALA A 5 8.62 3.61 -11.45
N ILE A 6 7.91 4.61 -10.94
CA ILE A 6 8.49 5.81 -10.35
C ILE A 6 9.12 5.50 -8.98
N PHE A 7 8.46 4.66 -8.18
CA PHE A 7 9.00 4.20 -6.89
C PHE A 7 10.26 3.35 -7.07
N LYS A 8 10.28 2.52 -8.13
CA LYS A 8 11.41 1.67 -8.50
C LYS A 8 12.69 2.47 -8.79
N LEU A 9 12.58 3.56 -9.54
CA LEU A 9 13.73 4.37 -9.94
C LEU A 9 14.26 5.25 -8.80
N LEU A 10 13.36 5.87 -8.02
CA LEU A 10 13.74 6.80 -6.95
C LEU A 10 14.43 6.11 -5.77
N VAL A 11 14.01 4.90 -5.40
CA VAL A 11 14.63 4.17 -4.29
C VAL A 11 16.01 3.63 -4.69
N GLU A 12 16.18 3.11 -5.91
CA GLU A 12 17.44 2.44 -6.30
C GLU A 12 18.59 3.44 -6.51
N THR A 13 18.40 4.54 -7.25
CA THR A 13 19.49 5.50 -7.49
C THR A 13 19.80 6.38 -6.27
N ALA A 14 18.77 6.78 -5.50
CA ALA A 14 19.00 7.63 -4.32
C ALA A 14 19.61 6.83 -3.15
N ALA A 15 19.32 5.53 -3.04
CA ALA A 15 19.88 4.69 -2.00
C ALA A 15 21.39 4.46 -2.20
N THR A 16 21.84 4.12 -3.41
CA THR A 16 23.28 3.91 -3.67
C THR A 16 24.08 5.17 -3.41
N ASP A 17 23.62 6.34 -3.86
CA ASP A 17 24.30 7.62 -3.62
C ASP A 17 24.36 7.96 -2.12
N ALA A 18 23.30 7.66 -1.35
CA ALA A 18 23.27 7.85 0.09
C ALA A 18 24.24 6.91 0.82
N VAL A 19 24.29 5.63 0.40
CA VAL A 19 25.23 4.62 0.90
C VAL A 19 26.67 5.08 0.66
N LEU A 20 27.01 5.42 -0.58
CA LEU A 20 28.36 5.88 -0.95
C LEU A 20 28.77 7.16 -0.22
N LYS A 21 27.86 8.13 -0.07
CA LYS A 21 28.14 9.39 0.64
C LYS A 21 28.43 9.18 2.12
N ASN A 22 27.74 8.24 2.78
CA ASN A 22 28.00 7.90 4.17
C ASN A 22 29.32 7.14 4.32
N LEU A 23 29.61 6.20 3.43
CA LEU A 23 30.82 5.38 3.49
C LEU A 23 32.11 6.15 3.15
N LYS A 24 32.03 7.14 2.24
CA LYS A 24 33.16 8.03 1.91
C LYS A 24 33.77 8.72 3.13
N LYS A 25 32.98 8.99 4.17
CA LYS A 25 33.48 9.60 5.42
C LYS A 25 34.30 8.63 6.26
N ILE A 26 34.01 7.33 6.16
CA ILE A 26 34.63 6.27 6.94
C ILE A 26 36.00 5.92 6.34
N TRP A 27 36.05 5.66 5.03
CA TRP A 27 37.29 5.19 4.40
C TRP A 27 38.26 6.29 3.96
N ALA A 28 37.87 7.57 3.95
CA ALA A 28 38.79 8.66 3.61
C ALA A 28 40.03 8.72 4.52
N LYS A 29 39.97 8.09 5.69
CA LYS A 29 41.08 8.00 6.66
C LYS A 29 41.95 6.74 6.47
N SER A 30 41.55 5.82 5.61
CA SER A 30 42.22 4.53 5.47
C SER A 30 43.40 4.59 4.49
N PRO A 31 44.54 3.92 4.78
CA PRO A 31 45.72 3.95 3.90
C PRO A 31 45.47 3.43 2.48
N TRP A 32 44.58 2.45 2.33
CA TRP A 32 44.23 1.86 1.03
C TRP A 32 43.44 2.81 0.13
N ALA A 33 42.72 3.78 0.70
CA ALA A 33 41.90 4.74 -0.03
C ALA A 33 42.74 5.82 -0.75
N ARG A 34 44.07 5.78 -0.63
CA ARG A 34 45.01 6.60 -1.41
C ARG A 34 45.14 6.13 -2.86
N ASP A 35 44.78 4.89 -3.14
CA ASP A 35 44.77 4.34 -4.49
C ASP A 35 43.40 4.56 -5.13
N PRO A 36 43.27 5.50 -6.10
CA PRO A 36 41.99 5.81 -6.72
C PRO A 36 41.41 4.62 -7.50
N ASN A 37 42.24 3.70 -8.02
CA ASN A 37 41.74 2.52 -8.72
C ASN A 37 41.04 1.56 -7.75
N LYS A 38 41.61 1.39 -6.55
CA LYS A 38 40.97 0.58 -5.50
C LYS A 38 39.67 1.22 -5.03
N VAL A 39 39.66 2.53 -4.80
CA VAL A 39 38.43 3.24 -4.40
C VAL A 39 37.34 3.06 -5.44
N ASN A 40 37.64 3.29 -6.72
CA ASN A 40 36.67 3.12 -7.81
C ASN A 40 36.12 1.69 -7.88
N GLU A 41 36.97 0.68 -7.70
CA GLU A 41 36.55 -0.73 -7.71
C GLU A 41 35.68 -1.08 -6.50
N VAL A 42 35.99 -0.53 -5.32
CA VAL A 42 35.14 -0.67 -4.12
C VAL A 42 33.78 -0.01 -4.35
N GLU A 43 33.74 1.22 -4.89
CA GLU A 43 32.49 1.92 -5.21
C GLU A 43 31.66 1.13 -6.22
N ARG A 44 32.29 0.60 -7.28
CA ARG A 44 31.64 -0.25 -8.29
C ARG A 44 31.02 -1.50 -7.65
N ARG A 45 31.74 -2.17 -6.76
CA ARG A 45 31.24 -3.37 -6.06
C ARG A 45 30.10 -3.06 -5.10
N ILE A 46 30.12 -1.91 -4.44
CA ILE A 46 29.01 -1.45 -3.60
C ILE A 46 27.77 -1.17 -4.46
N ASP A 47 27.94 -0.56 -5.64
CA ASP A 47 26.84 -0.33 -6.58
C ASP A 47 26.24 -1.64 -7.08
N ASP A 48 27.09 -2.59 -7.51
CA ASP A 48 26.67 -3.93 -7.93
C ASP A 48 25.89 -4.64 -6.80
N LEU A 49 26.42 -4.60 -5.57
CA LEU A 49 25.78 -5.20 -4.40
C LEU A 49 24.44 -4.55 -4.07
N SER A 50 24.33 -3.22 -4.18
CA SER A 50 23.09 -2.48 -3.94
C SER A 50 21.99 -2.91 -4.92
N HIS A 51 22.33 -3.05 -6.21
CA HIS A 51 21.42 -3.54 -7.23
C HIS A 51 21.01 -5.00 -7.00
N GLU A 52 21.95 -5.86 -6.59
CA GLU A 52 21.65 -7.25 -6.23
C GLU A 52 20.69 -7.32 -5.03
N MET A 53 20.90 -6.50 -4.00
CA MET A 53 20.01 -6.42 -2.83
C MET A 53 18.60 -5.95 -3.21
N GLY A 54 18.49 -4.91 -4.04
CA GLY A 54 17.19 -4.43 -4.52
C GLY A 54 16.43 -5.48 -5.32
N ARG A 55 17.14 -6.29 -6.14
CA ARG A 55 16.53 -7.46 -6.82
C ARG A 55 16.11 -8.55 -5.86
N LEU A 56 16.93 -8.89 -4.87
CA LEU A 56 16.64 -9.93 -3.88
C LEU A 56 15.38 -9.58 -3.07
N ALA A 57 15.31 -8.36 -2.56
CA ALA A 57 14.17 -7.90 -1.76
C ALA A 57 12.85 -7.90 -2.55
N ARG A 58 12.89 -7.66 -3.87
CA ARG A 58 11.70 -7.70 -4.73
C ARG A 58 11.23 -9.11 -5.08
N ASN A 59 12.16 -10.05 -5.23
CA ASN A 59 11.86 -11.35 -5.82
C ASN A 59 11.74 -12.49 -4.79
N LEU A 60 12.37 -12.36 -3.63
CA LEU A 60 12.35 -13.40 -2.59
C LEU A 60 11.19 -13.21 -1.62
N VAL A 61 10.78 -14.31 -0.99
CA VAL A 61 9.94 -14.28 0.22
C VAL A 61 10.74 -13.72 1.40
N PRO A 62 10.11 -12.96 2.32
CA PRO A 62 10.81 -12.26 3.42
C PRO A 62 11.77 -13.15 4.21
N GLU A 63 11.40 -14.40 4.46
CA GLU A 63 12.17 -15.37 5.24
C GLU A 63 13.48 -15.77 4.53
N ALA A 64 13.52 -15.70 3.21
CA ALA A 64 14.70 -16.02 2.40
C ALA A 64 15.63 -14.82 2.16
N VAL A 65 15.18 -13.59 2.45
CA VAL A 65 15.98 -12.37 2.20
C VAL A 65 17.19 -12.32 3.12
N ALA A 66 17.02 -12.43 4.44
CA ALA A 66 18.11 -12.32 5.41
C ALA A 66 19.30 -13.28 5.19
N PRO A 67 19.10 -14.59 4.97
CA PRO A 67 20.23 -15.51 4.71
C PRO A 67 20.95 -15.21 3.39
N GLU A 68 20.23 -14.77 2.36
CA GLU A 68 20.85 -14.44 1.06
C GLU A 68 21.61 -13.11 1.13
N VAL A 69 21.08 -12.10 1.85
CA VAL A 69 21.79 -10.84 2.14
C VAL A 69 23.13 -11.14 2.83
N LYS A 70 23.12 -11.99 3.87
CA LYS A 70 24.34 -12.39 4.58
C LYS A 70 25.37 -13.02 3.63
N ARG A 71 24.96 -13.97 2.79
CA ARG A 71 25.85 -14.65 1.83
C ARG A 71 26.51 -13.67 0.85
N ARG A 72 25.80 -12.64 0.43
CA ARG A 72 26.31 -11.62 -0.49
C ARG A 72 27.27 -10.67 0.20
N LEU A 73 27.00 -10.28 1.44
CA LEU A 73 27.93 -9.51 2.26
C LEU A 73 29.22 -10.30 2.53
N ASP A 74 29.11 -11.60 2.82
CA ASP A 74 30.28 -12.48 3.02
C ASP A 74 31.08 -12.69 1.71
N ARG A 75 30.42 -12.61 0.54
CA ARG A 75 31.10 -12.60 -0.76
C ARG A 75 31.81 -11.26 -0.99
N PHE A 76 31.12 -10.15 -0.74
CA PHE A 76 31.68 -8.81 -0.87
C PHE A 76 32.94 -8.63 0.00
N GLU A 77 32.93 -9.11 1.24
CA GLU A 77 34.14 -9.08 2.09
C GLU A 77 35.31 -9.85 1.49
N ARG A 78 35.07 -11.07 0.97
CA ARG A 78 36.11 -11.86 0.31
C ARG A 78 36.67 -11.16 -0.93
N GLU A 79 35.80 -10.56 -1.71
CA GLU A 79 36.16 -9.78 -2.88
C GLU A 79 37.03 -8.55 -2.54
N LEU A 80 36.76 -7.90 -1.40
CA LEU A 80 37.60 -6.81 -0.89
C LEU A 80 38.98 -7.31 -0.44
N LEU A 81 39.05 -8.48 0.20
CA LEU A 81 40.32 -9.12 0.57
C LEU A 81 41.15 -9.46 -0.68
N GLU A 82 40.52 -9.99 -1.72
CA GLU A 82 41.16 -10.29 -3.02
C GLU A 82 41.68 -9.03 -3.72
N LEU A 83 41.01 -7.88 -3.54
CA LEU A 83 41.46 -6.56 -4.00
C LEU A 83 42.67 -6.02 -3.19
N GLY A 84 43.08 -6.75 -2.15
CA GLY A 84 44.20 -6.41 -1.29
C GLY A 84 43.86 -5.31 -0.28
N LEU A 85 42.61 -5.26 0.19
CA LEU A 85 42.27 -4.48 1.38
C LEU A 85 42.71 -5.24 2.65
N PRO A 86 43.15 -4.52 3.69
CA PRO A 86 43.37 -5.11 5.01
C PRO A 86 42.09 -5.78 5.53
N ALA A 87 42.22 -6.90 6.25
CA ALA A 87 41.07 -7.64 6.75
C ALA A 87 40.13 -6.79 7.62
N GLU A 88 40.70 -5.99 8.53
CA GLU A 88 39.94 -5.06 9.37
C GLU A 88 39.10 -4.08 8.54
N ALA A 89 39.67 -3.54 7.46
CA ALA A 89 38.97 -2.61 6.57
C ALA A 89 37.89 -3.32 5.74
N ALA A 90 38.13 -4.55 5.29
CA ALA A 90 37.15 -5.34 4.56
C ALA A 90 35.94 -5.69 5.45
N THR A 91 36.18 -6.08 6.70
CA THR A 91 35.12 -6.35 7.68
C THR A 91 34.34 -5.08 8.04
N GLU A 92 35.03 -3.95 8.29
CA GLU A 92 34.38 -2.66 8.57
C GLU A 92 33.48 -2.24 7.40
N LEU A 93 34.00 -2.31 6.17
CA LEU A 93 33.23 -2.05 4.96
C LEU A 93 32.01 -2.96 4.84
N ARG A 94 32.17 -4.28 5.08
CA ARG A 94 31.04 -5.22 5.04
C ARG A 94 29.94 -4.81 6.02
N VAL A 95 30.30 -4.46 7.25
CA VAL A 95 29.33 -4.06 8.28
C VAL A 95 28.65 -2.75 7.90
N SER A 96 29.42 -1.71 7.57
CA SER A 96 28.86 -0.40 7.23
C SER A 96 28.00 -0.44 5.95
N VAL A 97 28.43 -1.19 4.93
CA VAL A 97 27.63 -1.40 3.71
C VAL A 97 26.36 -2.18 4.04
N GLY A 98 26.45 -3.22 4.89
CA GLY A 98 25.28 -3.97 5.34
C GLY A 98 24.24 -3.11 6.06
N GLU A 99 24.66 -2.28 7.01
CA GLU A 99 23.77 -1.35 7.73
C GLU A 99 23.16 -0.31 6.79
N ALA A 100 23.96 0.24 5.87
CA ALA A 100 23.48 1.21 4.91
C ALA A 100 22.46 0.58 3.93
N LEU A 101 22.72 -0.63 3.44
CA LEU A 101 21.79 -1.35 2.55
C LEU A 101 20.50 -1.76 3.27
N GLN A 102 20.59 -2.15 4.54
CA GLN A 102 19.42 -2.49 5.35
C GLN A 102 18.45 -1.31 5.41
N THR A 103 18.96 -0.12 5.75
CA THR A 103 18.16 1.09 5.96
C THR A 103 17.72 1.77 4.67
N THR A 104 18.56 1.77 3.63
CA THR A 104 18.28 2.52 2.39
C THR A 104 17.63 1.69 1.29
N VAL A 105 17.79 0.37 1.29
CA VAL A 105 17.27 -0.51 0.24
C VAL A 105 16.24 -1.49 0.80
N LEU A 106 16.62 -2.29 1.80
CA LEU A 106 15.81 -3.42 2.24
C LEU A 106 14.54 -2.99 2.99
N GLU A 107 14.65 -2.05 3.92
CA GLU A 107 13.52 -1.51 4.69
C GLU A 107 12.47 -0.83 3.77
N PRO A 108 12.84 0.11 2.88
CA PRO A 108 11.89 0.74 1.98
C PRO A 108 11.17 -0.24 1.06
N ILE A 109 11.87 -1.26 0.54
CA ILE A 109 11.25 -2.28 -0.32
C ILE A 109 10.27 -3.14 0.48
N THR A 110 10.63 -3.49 1.72
CA THR A 110 9.76 -4.26 2.61
C THR A 110 8.50 -3.46 2.96
N GLU A 111 8.64 -2.18 3.25
CA GLU A 111 7.53 -1.27 3.51
C GLU A 111 6.64 -1.10 2.27
N ALA A 112 7.24 -0.91 1.10
CA ALA A 112 6.51 -0.80 -0.17
C ALA A 112 5.67 -2.05 -0.45
N ARG A 113 6.21 -3.25 -0.20
CA ARG A 113 5.45 -4.51 -0.30
C ARG A 113 4.29 -4.57 0.68
N ARG A 114 4.50 -4.15 1.93
CA ARG A 114 3.44 -4.10 2.94
C ARG A 114 2.31 -3.16 2.52
N LEU A 115 2.66 -1.97 2.01
CA LEU A 115 1.70 -1.00 1.50
C LEU A 115 0.96 -1.52 0.27
N GLN A 116 1.67 -2.16 -0.66
CA GLN A 116 1.05 -2.77 -1.84
C GLN A 116 0.01 -3.83 -1.44
N ASN A 117 0.36 -4.76 -0.55
CA ASN A 117 -0.58 -5.78 -0.06
C ASN A 117 -1.80 -5.14 0.63
N ARG A 118 -1.59 -4.03 1.36
CA ARG A 118 -2.68 -3.28 2.01
C ARG A 118 -3.59 -2.62 0.97
N ILE A 119 -3.04 -2.03 -0.07
CA ILE A 119 -3.80 -1.43 -1.18
C ILE A 119 -4.62 -2.50 -1.88
N GLU A 120 -4.03 -3.64 -2.24
CA GLU A 120 -4.74 -4.76 -2.90
C GLU A 120 -5.91 -5.27 -2.02
N THR A 121 -5.71 -5.33 -0.70
CA THR A 121 -6.77 -5.69 0.25
C THR A 121 -7.89 -4.64 0.26
N LEU A 122 -7.55 -3.36 0.33
CA LEU A 122 -8.52 -2.26 0.34
C LEU A 122 -9.29 -2.15 -0.98
N GLU A 123 -8.63 -2.38 -2.12
CA GLU A 123 -9.28 -2.44 -3.43
C GLU A 123 -10.32 -3.56 -3.49
N LYS A 124 -9.99 -4.74 -2.95
CA LYS A 124 -10.93 -5.85 -2.86
C LYS A 124 -12.11 -5.54 -1.92
N GLU A 125 -11.84 -4.98 -0.75
CA GLU A 125 -12.89 -4.56 0.20
C GLU A 125 -13.81 -3.50 -0.41
N ASN A 126 -13.26 -2.54 -1.16
CA ASN A 126 -14.02 -1.51 -1.84
C ASN A 126 -14.90 -2.10 -2.95
N LEU A 127 -14.36 -2.98 -3.78
CA LEU A 127 -15.14 -3.70 -4.81
C LEU A 127 -16.28 -4.53 -4.19
N ASP A 128 -16.06 -5.16 -3.03
CA ASP A 128 -17.10 -5.90 -2.33
C ASP A 128 -18.14 -4.97 -1.69
N ALA A 129 -17.74 -3.79 -1.20
CA ALA A 129 -18.64 -2.76 -0.69
C ALA A 129 -19.50 -2.16 -1.81
N GLU A 130 -18.92 -1.85 -2.98
CA GLU A 130 -19.65 -1.37 -4.16
C GLU A 130 -20.70 -2.40 -4.60
N LYS A 131 -20.34 -3.69 -4.69
CA LYS A 131 -21.30 -4.75 -5.01
C LYS A 131 -22.46 -4.82 -4.00
N ARG A 132 -22.17 -4.63 -2.70
CA ARG A 132 -23.20 -4.60 -1.65
C ARG A 132 -24.11 -3.39 -1.79
N LEU A 133 -23.56 -2.21 -2.10
CA LEU A 133 -24.35 -0.99 -2.32
C LEU A 133 -25.30 -1.16 -3.51
N VAL A 134 -24.80 -1.67 -4.64
CA VAL A 134 -25.62 -1.98 -5.82
C VAL A 134 -26.72 -3.00 -5.50
N ALA A 135 -26.46 -3.97 -4.62
CA ALA A 135 -27.47 -4.93 -4.19
C ALA A 135 -28.53 -4.34 -3.24
N LEU A 136 -28.20 -3.27 -2.51
CA LEU A 136 -29.10 -2.59 -1.57
C LEU A 136 -29.96 -1.51 -2.23
N GLU A 137 -29.51 -0.87 -3.31
CA GLU A 137 -30.31 0.09 -4.10
C GLU A 137 -31.70 -0.45 -4.50
N PRO A 138 -31.85 -1.66 -5.07
CA PRO A 138 -33.16 -2.19 -5.43
C PRO A 138 -34.04 -2.50 -4.21
N LEU A 139 -33.45 -2.76 -3.04
CA LEU A 139 -34.21 -2.94 -1.79
C LEU A 139 -34.73 -1.60 -1.28
N ALA A 140 -33.90 -0.55 -1.29
CA ALA A 140 -34.30 0.80 -0.89
C ALA A 140 -35.41 1.37 -1.80
N VAL A 141 -35.34 1.13 -3.11
CA VAL A 141 -36.41 1.52 -4.05
C VAL A 141 -37.71 0.78 -3.75
N ARG A 142 -37.64 -0.53 -3.47
CA ARG A 142 -38.82 -1.35 -3.14
C ARG A 142 -39.47 -0.94 -1.82
N THR A 143 -38.71 -0.60 -0.79
CA THR A 143 -39.25 -0.14 0.48
C THR A 143 -39.94 1.22 0.34
N LEU A 144 -39.35 2.13 -0.44
CA LEU A 144 -39.89 3.47 -0.66
C LEU A 144 -41.18 3.44 -1.52
N GLU A 145 -41.27 2.53 -2.49
CA GLU A 145 -42.52 2.26 -3.22
C GLU A 145 -43.61 1.64 -2.32
N ALA A 146 -43.24 0.72 -1.42
CA ALA A 146 -44.18 0.12 -0.48
C ALA A 146 -44.74 1.15 0.51
N GLU A 147 -43.90 2.04 1.04
CA GLU A 147 -44.32 3.16 1.91
C GLU A 147 -45.25 4.12 1.17
N ARG A 148 -44.94 4.48 -0.08
CA ARG A 148 -45.83 5.31 -0.91
C ARG A 148 -47.19 4.67 -1.14
N ARG A 149 -47.24 3.37 -1.39
CA ARG A 149 -48.51 2.63 -1.56
C ARG A 149 -49.32 2.58 -0.26
N ALA A 150 -48.67 2.37 0.88
CA ALA A 150 -49.32 2.39 2.19
C ALA A 150 -49.91 3.78 2.50
N ALA A 151 -49.15 4.85 2.27
CA ALA A 151 -49.63 6.22 2.45
C ALA A 151 -50.81 6.57 1.51
N ALA A 152 -50.76 6.13 0.24
CA ALA A 152 -51.85 6.30 -0.71
C ALA A 152 -53.11 5.52 -0.30
N ALA A 153 -52.97 4.30 0.24
CA ALA A 153 -54.10 3.54 0.75
C ALA A 153 -54.74 4.20 1.98
N GLN A 154 -53.94 4.74 2.89
CA GLN A 154 -54.42 5.41 4.10
C GLN A 154 -55.14 6.73 3.81
N THR A 155 -54.65 7.49 2.83
CA THR A 155 -55.33 8.71 2.36
C THR A 155 -56.65 8.37 1.66
N MET A 156 -56.68 7.36 0.79
CA MET A 156 -57.93 6.89 0.18
C MET A 156 -58.94 6.40 1.22
N ALA A 157 -58.50 5.66 2.23
CA ALA A 157 -59.36 5.20 3.32
C ALA A 157 -59.94 6.39 4.12
N SER A 158 -59.12 7.40 4.42
CA SER A 158 -59.57 8.63 5.11
C SER A 158 -60.58 9.42 4.28
N ILE A 159 -60.36 9.53 2.97
CA ILE A 159 -61.30 10.18 2.04
C ILE A 159 -62.62 9.42 1.98
N ALA A 160 -62.56 8.08 1.84
CA ALA A 160 -63.75 7.23 1.81
C ALA A 160 -64.56 7.33 3.11
N LEU A 161 -63.89 7.34 4.27
CA LEU A 161 -64.53 7.54 5.57
C LEU A 161 -65.15 8.94 5.69
N GLY A 162 -64.46 9.98 5.24
CA GLY A 162 -65.00 11.35 5.20
C GLY A 162 -66.25 11.47 4.30
N ALA A 163 -66.20 10.88 3.11
CA ALA A 163 -67.33 10.85 2.18
C ALA A 163 -68.53 10.05 2.74
N ALA A 164 -68.27 8.91 3.39
CA ALA A 164 -69.30 8.13 4.07
C ALA A 164 -69.94 8.92 5.23
N GLY A 165 -69.14 9.64 6.03
CA GLY A 165 -69.64 10.52 7.08
C GLY A 165 -70.54 11.63 6.55
N ILE A 166 -70.14 12.29 5.44
CA ILE A 166 -70.95 13.31 4.77
C ILE A 166 -72.26 12.72 4.25
N ALA A 167 -72.23 11.52 3.65
CA ALA A 167 -73.43 10.84 3.17
C ALA A 167 -74.40 10.49 4.30
N VAL A 168 -73.89 10.06 5.46
CA VAL A 168 -74.70 9.78 6.66
C VAL A 168 -75.34 11.07 7.20
N VAL A 169 -74.59 12.17 7.26
CA VAL A 169 -75.13 13.46 7.69
C VAL A 169 -76.20 13.98 6.72
N ALA A 170 -75.97 13.87 5.41
CA ALA A 170 -76.93 14.28 4.38
C ALA A 170 -78.23 13.46 4.43
N THR A 171 -78.13 12.14 4.63
CA THR A 171 -79.30 11.27 4.77
C THR A 171 -80.10 11.55 6.05
N LEU A 172 -79.42 11.83 7.17
CA LEU A 172 -80.07 12.29 8.41
C LEU A 172 -80.79 13.63 8.22
N LEU A 173 -80.17 14.61 7.57
CA LEU A 173 -80.79 15.91 7.29
C LEU A 173 -82.02 15.78 6.40
N MET A 174 -81.94 14.96 5.34
CA MET A 174 -83.08 14.67 4.46
C MET A 174 -84.23 14.00 5.23
N ALA A 175 -83.92 13.06 6.12
CA ALA A 175 -84.93 12.39 6.95
C ALA A 175 -85.62 13.34 7.95
N ILE A 176 -84.93 14.37 8.43
CA ILE A 176 -85.49 15.40 9.32
C ILE A 176 -86.37 16.38 8.53
N LEU A 177 -85.97 16.77 7.32
CA LEU A 177 -86.70 17.72 6.46
C LEU A 177 -88.02 17.18 5.88
N HIS A 178 -88.26 15.87 5.92
CA HIS A 178 -89.48 15.22 5.43
C HIS A 178 -90.46 14.83 6.57
N ARG A 179 -90.23 15.32 7.79
CA ARG A 179 -91.16 15.27 8.93
C ARG A 179 -91.84 16.62 9.13
#